data_AF-A0AB72X2S1-F1
#
_entry.id   AF-A0AB72X2S1-F1
#
_cell.length_a   1.000
_cell.length_b   1.000
_cell.length_c   1.000
_cell.angle_alpha   90.00
_cell.angle_beta   90.00
_cell.angle_gamma   90.00
#
_symmetry.space_group_name_H-M   'P 1'
#
loop_
_entity.id
_entity.type
_entity.pdbx_description
1 polymer ?
#
loop_
_entity_poly.entity_id
_entity_poly.type
_entity_poly.pdbx_seq_one_letter_code
_entity_poly.pdbx_strand_id
1 'polypeptide(L)'
;MSDFYVISVHHTQKSNRYILLWRPENNGYTFRTSTAGRYDEETVRAHLGYYNAGINIAVPAHVVDAMTVMTTPADQFDGVDGPAVLNTAANWRRLLKAVIAPPQYKPRPAVIYFGRNADGHRREAA
;
A
#
# COMPACT_ATOMS: atom_id res chain seq x y z
N MET A 1 -20.64 5.67 -5.86
CA MET A 1 -19.99 5.09 -4.67
C MET A 1 -18.51 4.95 -5.00
N SER A 2 -17.64 5.35 -4.08
CA SER A 2 -16.19 5.26 -4.27
C SER A 2 -15.67 4.06 -3.49
N ASP A 3 -15.05 3.12 -4.20
CA ASP A 3 -14.39 1.98 -3.58
C ASP A 3 -12.98 2.35 -3.12
N PHE A 4 -12.52 1.68 -2.08
CA PHE A 4 -11.20 1.84 -1.49
C PHE A 4 -10.48 0.49 -1.46
N TYR A 5 -9.17 0.55 -1.70
CA TYR A 5 -8.27 -0.53 -1.31
C TYR A 5 -7.69 -0.24 0.06
N VAL A 6 -7.48 -1.29 0.84
CA VAL A 6 -6.76 -1.22 2.10
C VAL A 6 -5.36 -1.76 1.86
N ILE A 7 -4.36 -0.92 2.09
CA ILE A 7 -2.94 -1.22 1.90
C ILE A 7 -2.32 -1.54 3.25
N SER A 8 -1.62 -2.67 3.37
CA SER A 8 -0.87 -2.98 4.57
C SER A 8 0.52 -2.35 4.54
N VAL A 9 0.71 -1.32 5.37
CA VAL A 9 2.01 -0.67 5.57
C VAL A 9 2.94 -1.60 6.34
N HIS A 10 2.40 -2.31 7.35
CA HIS A 10 3.17 -3.21 8.20
C HIS A 10 3.71 -4.43 7.45
N HIS A 11 2.89 -5.07 6.62
CA HIS A 11 3.30 -6.28 5.91
C HIS A 11 4.09 -5.99 4.62
N THR A 12 4.03 -4.76 4.08
CA THR A 12 4.87 -4.39 2.93
C THR A 12 6.29 -4.05 3.39
N GLN A 13 7.15 -5.06 3.33
CA GLN A 13 8.58 -4.97 3.64
C GLN A 13 9.38 -4.36 2.49
N LYS A 14 10.61 -3.93 2.77
CA LYS A 14 11.52 -3.34 1.76
C LYS A 14 11.89 -4.33 0.64
N SER A 15 11.96 -5.62 0.95
CA SER A 15 12.28 -6.69 0.00
C SER A 15 11.11 -7.03 -0.93
N ASN A 16 9.87 -6.65 -0.58
CA ASN A 16 8.74 -6.89 -1.46
C ASN A 16 8.86 -6.01 -2.70
N ARG A 17 8.68 -6.62 -3.87
CA ARG A 17 8.68 -5.89 -5.15
C ARG A 17 7.44 -5.01 -5.31
N TYR A 18 6.34 -5.43 -4.72
CA TYR A 18 5.02 -4.80 -4.84
C TYR A 18 4.42 -4.49 -3.46
N ILE A 19 3.43 -3.62 -3.44
CA ILE A 19 2.71 -3.20 -2.23
C ILE A 19 1.61 -4.20 -1.91
N LEU A 20 1.49 -4.62 -0.65
CA LEU A 20 0.42 -5.53 -0.21
C LEU A 20 -0.89 -4.80 0.03
N LEU A 21 -1.94 -5.37 -0.55
CA LEU A 21 -3.34 -5.03 -0.43
C LEU A 21 -4.05 -6.09 0.40
N TRP A 22 -5.11 -5.70 1.08
CA TRP A 22 -6.03 -6.66 1.70
C TRP A 22 -6.85 -7.35 0.61
N ARG A 23 -7.09 -8.66 0.79
CA ARG A 23 -8.07 -9.41 0.01
C ARG A 23 -9.51 -9.05 0.42
N PRO A 24 -10.55 -9.49 -0.32
CA PRO A 24 -11.94 -9.34 0.09
C PRO A 24 -12.21 -9.91 1.49
N GLU A 25 -13.30 -9.46 2.11
CA GLU A 25 -13.79 -9.97 3.39
C GLU A 25 -12.77 -9.88 4.55
N ASN A 26 -11.84 -8.92 4.47
CA ASN A 26 -10.76 -8.73 5.45
C ASN A 26 -9.84 -9.95 5.62
N ASN A 27 -9.73 -10.83 4.60
CA ASN A 27 -9.08 -12.13 4.76
C ASN A 27 -7.77 -12.28 3.96
N GLY A 28 -6.67 -11.94 4.62
CA GLY A 28 -5.32 -12.11 4.08
C GLY A 28 -4.90 -11.02 3.10
N TYR A 29 -3.82 -11.28 2.39
CA TYR A 29 -3.13 -10.26 1.59
C TYR A 29 -2.87 -10.70 0.16
N THR A 30 -2.68 -9.72 -0.71
CA THR A 30 -2.27 -9.94 -2.10
C THR A 30 -1.55 -8.70 -2.64
N PHE A 31 -0.64 -8.84 -3.58
CA PHE A 31 -0.08 -7.72 -4.35
C PHE A 31 -0.95 -7.34 -5.55
N ARG A 32 -1.85 -8.22 -6.03
CA ARG A 32 -2.64 -7.97 -7.26
C ARG A 32 -3.92 -7.21 -6.95
N THR A 33 -4.21 -6.15 -7.72
CA THR A 33 -5.48 -5.43 -7.56
C THR A 33 -6.68 -6.23 -8.07
N SER A 34 -6.46 -7.24 -8.93
CA SER A 34 -7.49 -8.15 -9.45
C SER A 34 -8.06 -9.11 -8.41
N THR A 35 -7.31 -9.40 -7.35
CA THR A 35 -7.70 -10.29 -6.24
C THR A 35 -7.82 -9.54 -4.92
N ALA A 36 -7.62 -8.23 -4.93
CA ALA A 36 -7.72 -7.38 -3.75
C ALA A 36 -9.19 -7.02 -3.42
N GLY A 37 -9.47 -6.84 -2.13
CA GLY A 37 -10.76 -6.42 -1.64
C GLY A 37 -11.05 -4.96 -1.96
N ARG A 38 -12.27 -4.68 -2.39
CA ARG A 38 -12.81 -3.33 -2.57
C ARG A 38 -13.81 -3.06 -1.47
N TYR A 39 -13.59 -1.98 -0.74
CA TYR A 39 -14.39 -1.60 0.42
C TYR A 39 -15.09 -0.29 0.13
N ASP A 40 -16.37 -0.20 0.41
CA ASP A 40 -17.13 1.03 0.19
C ASP A 40 -16.70 2.11 1.20
N GLU A 41 -16.87 3.37 0.81
CA GLU A 41 -16.46 4.52 1.61
C GLU A 41 -17.11 4.57 2.99
N GLU A 42 -18.39 4.21 3.10
CA GLU A 42 -19.15 4.28 4.35
C GLU A 42 -18.59 3.30 5.37
N THR A 43 -18.37 2.05 4.96
CA THR A 43 -17.75 1.00 5.78
C THR A 43 -16.36 1.40 6.27
N VAL A 44 -15.52 1.95 5.38
CA VAL A 44 -14.17 2.40 5.74
C VAL A 44 -14.22 3.55 6.75
N ARG A 45 -15.09 4.53 6.53
CA ARG A 45 -15.24 5.69 7.43
C ARG A 45 -15.80 5.31 8.79
N ALA A 46 -16.72 4.36 8.85
CA ALA A 46 -17.25 3.84 10.11
C ALA A 46 -16.18 3.13 10.96
N HIS A 47 -15.13 2.58 10.32
CA HIS A 47 -14.10 1.77 10.99
C HIS A 47 -12.66 2.23 10.67
N LEU A 48 -12.40 3.54 10.74
CA LEU A 48 -11.07 4.11 10.42
C LEU A 48 -9.95 3.51 11.27
N GLY A 49 -10.19 3.15 12.54
CA GLY A 49 -9.20 2.49 13.39
C GLY A 49 -8.78 1.10 12.91
N TYR A 50 -9.56 0.47 12.03
CA TYR A 50 -9.26 -0.82 11.45
C TYR A 50 -8.63 -0.68 10.06
N TYR A 51 -9.31 0.06 9.18
CA TYR A 51 -8.93 0.21 7.77
C TYR A 51 -7.85 1.28 7.52
N ASN A 52 -7.69 2.25 8.42
CA ASN A 52 -6.83 3.41 8.26
C ASN A 52 -6.10 3.82 9.56
N ALA A 53 -5.63 2.85 10.35
CA ALA A 53 -4.90 3.12 11.59
C ALA A 53 -3.44 3.56 11.39
N GLY A 54 -2.90 3.49 10.17
CA GLY A 54 -1.53 3.85 9.83
C GLY A 54 -0.59 2.66 9.65
N ILE A 55 -0.83 1.56 10.38
CA ILE A 55 -0.30 0.23 10.01
C ILE A 55 -1.00 -0.33 8.77
N ASN A 56 -2.22 0.14 8.52
CA ASN A 56 -2.96 0.01 7.28
C ASN A 56 -3.44 1.40 6.86
N ILE A 57 -3.57 1.62 5.55
CA ILE A 57 -4.11 2.86 5.00
C ILE A 57 -5.18 2.55 3.96
N ALA A 58 -6.29 3.29 3.98
CA ALA A 58 -7.34 3.17 2.98
C ALA A 58 -7.16 4.25 1.92
N VAL A 59 -7.09 3.84 0.65
CA VAL A 59 -6.82 4.72 -0.51
C VAL A 59 -7.88 4.47 -1.58
N PRO A 60 -8.42 5.52 -2.24
CA PRO A 60 -9.41 5.35 -3.31
C PRO A 60 -8.92 4.43 -4.41
N ALA A 61 -9.77 3.50 -4.85
CA ALA A 61 -9.42 2.46 -5.81
C ALA A 61 -8.87 3.05 -7.12
N HIS A 62 -9.48 4.11 -7.63
CA HIS A 62 -9.04 4.79 -8.85
C HIS A 62 -7.60 5.34 -8.76
N VAL A 63 -7.13 5.75 -7.57
CA VAL A 63 -5.74 6.21 -7.37
C VAL A 63 -4.78 5.04 -7.46
N VAL A 64 -5.12 3.92 -6.83
CA VAL A 64 -4.30 2.71 -6.82
C VAL A 64 -4.25 2.09 -8.21
N ASP A 65 -5.41 1.92 -8.87
CA ASP A 65 -5.53 1.35 -10.21
C ASP A 65 -4.70 2.13 -11.23
N ALA A 66 -4.71 3.46 -11.17
CA ALA A 66 -3.90 4.33 -12.03
C ALA A 66 -2.37 4.24 -11.79
N MET A 67 -1.93 3.54 -10.75
CA MET A 67 -0.52 3.29 -10.43
C MET A 67 -0.07 1.86 -10.73
N THR A 68 -1.00 0.99 -11.13
CA THR A 68 -0.68 -0.41 -11.40
C THR A 68 0.13 -0.58 -12.67
N VAL A 69 1.01 -1.57 -12.63
CA VAL A 69 1.69 -2.10 -13.81
C VAL A 69 1.34 -3.58 -13.93
N MET A 70 1.25 -4.08 -15.16
CA MET A 70 1.15 -5.52 -15.36
C MET A 70 2.44 -6.19 -14.92
N THR A 71 2.32 -7.16 -14.02
CA THR A 71 3.48 -7.86 -13.46
C THR A 71 3.49 -9.31 -13.89
N THR A 72 4.62 -9.72 -14.47
CA THR A 72 4.91 -11.07 -14.94
C THR A 72 6.37 -11.45 -14.65
N PRO A 73 6.69 -12.75 -14.48
CA PRO A 73 5.75 -13.80 -14.11
C PRO A 73 5.24 -13.54 -12.68
N ALA A 74 4.09 -14.11 -12.36
CA ALA A 74 3.56 -14.08 -11.03
C ALA A 74 4.58 -14.62 -10.02
N ASP A 75 4.72 -13.92 -8.90
CA ASP A 75 5.45 -14.45 -7.76
C ASP A 75 4.69 -15.63 -7.14
N GLN A 76 5.42 -16.54 -6.48
CA GLN A 76 4.84 -17.75 -5.86
C GLN A 76 3.79 -17.44 -4.77
N PHE A 77 3.67 -16.18 -4.34
CA PHE A 77 2.78 -15.77 -3.26
C PHE A 77 1.37 -15.43 -3.74
N ASP A 78 1.23 -14.83 -4.93
CA ASP A 78 -0.05 -14.28 -5.40
C ASP A 78 -0.81 -15.08 -6.46
N GLY A 79 -0.22 -16.14 -7.02
CA GLY A 79 -0.89 -16.97 -8.01
C GLY A 79 -0.58 -16.54 -9.44
N VAL A 80 -1.54 -15.95 -10.17
CA VAL A 80 -1.41 -15.62 -11.60
C VAL A 80 -0.89 -14.19 -11.84
N ASP A 81 -0.45 -13.94 -13.08
CA ASP A 81 -0.06 -12.61 -13.55
C ASP A 81 -1.20 -11.61 -13.34
N GLY A 82 -0.85 -10.36 -13.02
CA GLY A 82 -1.88 -9.34 -12.78
C GLY A 82 -1.33 -7.95 -12.54
N PRO A 83 -2.21 -6.94 -12.48
CA PRO A 83 -1.85 -5.57 -12.15
C PRO A 83 -1.46 -5.44 -10.67
N ALA A 84 -0.32 -4.80 -10.40
CA ALA A 84 0.15 -4.53 -9.03
C ALA A 84 0.87 -3.17 -8.95
N VAL A 85 0.98 -2.62 -7.74
CA VAL A 85 1.69 -1.36 -7.49
C VAL A 85 3.13 -1.64 -7.05
N LEU A 86 4.11 -1.07 -7.75
CA LEU A 86 5.52 -1.19 -7.37
C LEU A 86 5.80 -0.58 -5.99
N ASN A 87 6.58 -1.28 -5.17
CA ASN A 87 6.99 -0.85 -3.84
C ASN A 87 8.14 0.18 -3.90
N THR A 88 7.84 1.40 -4.34
CA THR A 88 8.83 2.48 -4.45
C THR A 88 8.48 3.63 -3.51
N ALA A 89 9.50 4.40 -3.10
CA ALA A 89 9.28 5.60 -2.29
C ALA A 89 8.36 6.63 -2.98
N ALA A 90 8.44 6.74 -4.31
CA ALA A 90 7.58 7.63 -5.09
C ALA A 90 6.10 7.19 -5.01
N ASN A 91 5.83 5.89 -5.17
CA ASN A 91 4.47 5.36 -5.08
C ASN A 91 3.91 5.52 -3.66
N TRP A 92 4.70 5.19 -2.63
CA TRP A 92 4.28 5.41 -1.24
C TRP A 92 3.91 6.87 -0.95
N ARG A 93 4.68 7.85 -1.46
CA ARG A 93 4.33 9.27 -1.28
C ARG A 93 2.99 9.63 -1.93
N ARG A 94 2.68 9.06 -3.10
CA ARG A 94 1.39 9.27 -3.78
C ARG A 94 0.24 8.65 -2.99
N LEU A 95 0.42 7.42 -2.51
CA LEU A 95 -0.57 6.73 -1.68
C LEU A 95 -0.85 7.47 -0.37
N LEU A 96 0.20 7.92 0.33
CA LEU A 96 0.07 8.65 1.60
C LEU A 96 -0.63 10.01 1.46
N LYS A 97 -0.55 10.66 0.28
CA LYS A 97 -1.30 11.89 -0.01
C LYS A 97 -2.77 11.65 -0.30
N ALA A 98 -3.12 10.43 -0.71
CA ALA A 98 -4.46 10.06 -1.15
C ALA A 98 -5.26 9.29 -0.09
N VAL A 99 -4.72 9.14 1.13
CA VAL A 99 -5.43 8.44 2.22
C VAL A 99 -6.76 9.13 2.52
N ILE A 100 -7.79 8.33 2.80
CA ILE A 100 -9.17 8.80 3.00
C ILE A 100 -9.31 9.85 4.11
N ALA A 101 -8.48 9.76 5.14
CA ALA A 101 -8.42 10.64 6.30
C ALA A 101 -7.03 10.52 6.97
N PRO A 102 -6.62 11.48 7.82
CA PRO A 102 -5.45 11.31 8.66
C PRO A 102 -5.55 10.04 9.52
N PRO A 103 -4.61 9.10 9.42
CA PRO A 103 -4.63 7.88 10.22
C PRO A 103 -4.27 8.16 11.69
N GLN A 104 -4.75 7.29 12.59
CA GLN A 104 -4.49 7.39 14.03
C GLN A 104 -2.99 7.42 14.36
N TYR A 105 -2.21 6.58 13.68
CA TYR A 105 -0.76 6.53 13.81
C TYR A 105 -0.10 6.93 12.49
N LYS A 106 1.06 7.61 12.58
CA LYS A 106 1.81 8.00 11.39
C LYS A 106 2.28 6.74 10.63
N PRO A 107 1.88 6.56 9.34
CA PRO A 107 2.35 5.43 8.55
C PRO A 107 3.86 5.48 8.36
N ARG A 108 4.52 4.32 8.43
CA ARG A 108 5.98 4.19 8.23
C ARG A 108 6.31 3.09 7.21
N PRO A 109 6.11 3.32 5.91
CA PRO A 109 6.51 2.37 4.89
C PRO A 109 8.02 2.09 4.94
N ALA A 110 8.40 0.81 4.86
CA ALA A 110 9.79 0.39 5.05
C ALA A 110 10.75 1.05 4.04
N VAL A 111 10.32 1.22 2.79
CA VAL A 111 11.13 1.84 1.72
C VAL A 111 11.41 3.32 1.97
N ILE A 112 10.53 4.04 2.68
CA ILE A 112 10.74 5.44 3.04
C ILE A 112 11.54 5.55 4.35
N TYR A 113 11.17 4.77 5.37
CA TYR A 113 11.72 4.93 6.71
C TYR A 113 13.12 4.32 6.89
N PHE A 114 13.42 3.21 6.20
CA PHE A 114 14.75 2.58 6.19
C PHE A 114 15.57 2.95 4.94
N GLY A 115 15.17 4.02 4.24
CA GLY A 115 15.80 4.52 3.03
C GLY A 115 16.88 5.58 3.28
N ARG A 116 17.98 5.19 3.94
CA ARG A 116 19.35 5.78 3.92
C ARG A 116 20.29 4.73 4.54
N ASN A 117 21.34 4.17 3.92
CA ASN A 117 22.12 4.51 2.72
C ASN A 117 22.52 3.22 1.95
N ALA A 118 22.67 3.29 0.62
CA ALA A 118 23.55 2.37 -0.11
C ALA A 118 25.02 2.87 -0.11
N ASP A 119 25.26 4.15 0.22
CA ASP A 119 26.59 4.80 0.07
C ASP A 119 27.20 5.36 1.36
N GLY A 120 26.77 4.94 2.56
CA GLY A 120 27.51 5.18 3.80
C GLY A 120 27.84 6.62 4.24
N HIS A 121 27.43 7.70 3.56
CA HIS A 121 27.79 9.07 3.95
C HIS A 121 26.59 9.93 4.36
N ARG A 122 26.63 10.39 5.63
CA ARG A 122 25.95 11.62 6.08
C ARG A 122 26.55 12.80 5.29
N ARG A 123 25.70 13.62 4.68
CA ARG A 123 26.04 15.04 4.56
C ARG A 123 25.57 15.72 5.84
N GLU A 124 26.55 16.08 6.67
CA GLU A 124 26.37 17.12 7.67
C GLU A 124 26.02 18.42 6.94
N ALA A 125 24.96 19.09 7.40
CA ALA A 125 24.71 20.47 7.00
C ALA A 125 25.67 21.34 7.81
N ALA A 126 26.53 22.06 7.10
CA ALA A 126 27.25 23.22 7.61
C ALA A 126 26.27 24.38 7.83
#